data_AF-A0AAU5MJ88-F1
#
_entry.id   AF-A0AAU5MJ88-F1
#
_cell.length_a   1.000
_cell.length_b   1.000
_cell.length_c   1.000
_cell.angle_alpha   90.00
_cell.angle_beta   90.00
_cell.angle_gamma   90.00
#
_symmetry.space_group_name_H-M   'P 1'
#
loop_
_entity.id
_entity.type
_entity.pdbx_description
1 polymer ?
#
loop_
_entity_poly.entity_id
_entity_poly.type
_entity_poly.pdbx_seq_one_letter_code
_entity_poly.pdbx_strand_id
1 'polypeptide(L)'
;MGSRLVRGTAIGCGVAAIAGGGIGWAVGEPVTPADIVPARAMPADLCARIGDVSSLLPKASNAPVALTQVGSTTIICDAAGSRAQARAYTAASVKITITPYGGQDAGAGNVPFTPTQTAKKNFTRSPMKTLAENRPYPTKIERTATGLAGETWTVHALVQRADTVVQVDYTAYPVDPDVAQKAALALADRAIWESK
;
A
#
# COMPACT_ATOMS: atom_id res chain seq x y z
N MET A 1 -17.19 17.15 -51.51
CA MET A 1 -17.66 17.15 -50.10
C MET A 1 -16.46 16.82 -49.21
N GLY A 2 -16.20 17.63 -48.19
CA GLY A 2 -14.84 17.89 -47.69
C GLY A 2 -14.34 17.14 -46.44
N SER A 3 -13.04 17.38 -46.19
CA SER A 3 -12.24 17.21 -44.96
C SER A 3 -12.04 15.77 -44.42
N ARG A 4 -10.86 15.32 -43.99
CA ARG A 4 -9.75 16.03 -43.31
C ARG A 4 -8.35 15.57 -43.73
N LEU A 5 -7.43 16.54 -43.66
CA LEU A 5 -5.98 16.49 -43.79
C LEU A 5 -5.26 15.70 -42.67
N VAL A 6 -4.29 14.88 -43.09
CA VAL A 6 -2.84 14.94 -42.79
C VAL A 6 -2.37 15.22 -41.35
N ARG A 7 -1.58 14.28 -40.80
CA ARG A 7 -0.16 14.52 -40.38
C ARG A 7 0.50 13.21 -39.92
N GLY A 8 1.21 12.57 -40.84
CA GLY A 8 2.39 11.80 -40.49
C GLY A 8 3.60 12.74 -40.39
N THR A 9 4.60 12.36 -39.60
CA THR A 9 5.98 12.80 -39.79
C THR A 9 6.92 11.77 -39.17
N ALA A 10 7.53 10.98 -40.04
CA ALA A 10 8.83 10.39 -39.79
C ALA A 10 9.90 11.47 -40.00
N ILE A 11 10.75 11.71 -39.01
CA ILE A 11 12.05 12.43 -39.07
C ILE A 11 12.86 11.84 -37.90
N GLY A 12 14.05 11.26 -38.02
CA GLY A 12 15.12 11.44 -38.99
C GLY A 12 16.30 12.20 -38.33
N CYS A 13 17.37 11.45 -37.99
CA CYS A 13 18.76 11.89 -37.80
C CYS A 13 19.13 12.84 -36.64
N GLY A 14 20.24 12.49 -35.98
CA GLY A 14 20.99 13.39 -35.10
C GLY A 14 22.22 12.75 -34.47
N VAL A 15 23.14 12.21 -35.29
CA VAL A 15 24.53 11.97 -34.86
C VAL A 15 25.13 13.33 -34.51
N ALA A 16 25.26 13.62 -33.22
CA ALA A 16 26.07 14.73 -32.76
C ALA A 16 27.44 14.17 -32.36
N ALA A 17 28.33 14.09 -33.34
CA ALA A 17 29.76 14.02 -33.09
C ALA A 17 30.17 15.33 -32.39
N ILE A 18 30.33 15.28 -31.07
CA ILE A 18 31.16 16.26 -30.36
C ILE A 18 32.56 15.67 -30.28
N ALA A 19 33.30 15.78 -31.38
CA ALA A 19 34.74 15.83 -31.33
C ALA A 19 35.11 17.30 -31.07
N GLY A 20 35.48 17.62 -29.82
CA GLY A 20 35.81 18.98 -29.42
C GLY A 20 36.18 19.08 -27.95
N GLY A 21 37.43 18.74 -27.64
CA GLY A 21 38.25 19.16 -26.50
C GLY A 21 37.59 19.57 -25.17
N GLY A 22 37.90 18.79 -24.12
CA GLY A 22 38.07 19.32 -22.77
C GLY A 22 36.84 19.27 -21.86
N ILE A 23 37.08 18.76 -20.65
CA ILE A 23 36.21 18.75 -19.47
C ILE A 23 35.12 17.67 -19.50
N GLY A 24 35.47 16.51 -18.92
CA GLY A 24 34.59 15.36 -18.74
C GLY A 24 33.35 15.69 -17.93
N TRP A 25 32.21 15.73 -18.62
CA TRP A 25 30.91 15.50 -18.02
C TRP A 25 30.55 14.04 -18.28
N ALA A 26 30.56 13.24 -17.22
CA ALA A 26 30.01 11.90 -17.21
C ALA A 26 28.48 12.01 -17.40
N VAL A 27 28.03 12.13 -18.65
CA VAL A 27 26.62 11.93 -19.00
C VAL A 27 26.42 10.41 -18.98
N GLY A 28 26.02 9.90 -17.81
CA GLY A 28 25.70 8.49 -17.63
C GLY A 28 24.67 8.03 -18.66
N GLU A 29 24.80 6.78 -19.12
CA GLU A 29 23.89 6.16 -20.06
C GLU A 29 22.42 6.37 -19.63
N PRO A 30 21.50 6.61 -20.57
CA PRO A 30 20.09 6.79 -20.23
C PRO A 30 19.57 5.53 -19.55
N VAL A 31 18.95 5.70 -18.38
CA VAL A 31 18.30 4.60 -17.63
C VAL A 31 17.32 3.90 -18.57
N THR A 32 17.53 2.61 -18.77
CA THR A 32 16.60 1.78 -19.55
C THR A 32 15.57 1.14 -18.62
N PRO A 33 14.37 0.77 -19.11
CA PRO A 33 13.38 0.07 -18.28
C PRO A 33 13.89 -1.24 -17.66
N ALA A 34 14.94 -1.85 -18.23
CA ALA A 34 15.58 -3.05 -17.68
C ALA A 34 16.39 -2.78 -16.40
N ASP A 35 16.81 -1.53 -16.18
CA ASP A 35 17.56 -1.11 -14.99
C ASP A 35 16.63 -0.84 -13.78
N ILE A 36 15.32 -0.81 -14.01
CA ILE A 36 14.30 -0.61 -12.98
C ILE A 36 13.89 -1.96 -12.42
N VAL A 37 14.28 -2.23 -11.17
CA VAL A 37 13.89 -3.46 -10.46
C VAL A 37 12.36 -3.54 -10.38
N PRO A 38 11.71 -4.61 -10.87
CA PRO A 38 10.26 -4.74 -10.79
C PRO A 38 9.78 -4.89 -9.33
N ALA A 39 8.51 -4.58 -9.08
CA ALA A 39 7.89 -4.90 -7.80
C ALA A 39 7.93 -6.42 -7.56
N ARG A 40 8.16 -6.84 -6.31
CA ARG A 40 8.16 -8.25 -5.97
C ARG A 40 6.79 -8.90 -6.24
N ALA A 41 6.81 -10.15 -6.66
CA ALA A 41 5.59 -10.96 -6.71
C ALA A 41 5.12 -11.26 -5.29
N MET A 42 3.81 -11.12 -5.06
CA MET A 42 3.19 -11.50 -3.79
C MET A 42 2.50 -12.87 -3.91
N PRO A 43 2.36 -13.61 -2.78
CA PRO A 43 1.61 -14.85 -2.78
C PRO A 43 0.16 -14.64 -3.23
N ALA A 44 -0.33 -15.49 -4.13
CA ALA A 44 -1.70 -15.43 -4.62
C ALA A 44 -2.74 -15.80 -3.53
N ASP A 45 -2.29 -16.45 -2.45
CA ASP A 45 -3.06 -16.88 -1.29
C ASP A 45 -2.80 -16.01 -0.04
N LEU A 46 -2.25 -14.80 -0.20
CA LEU A 46 -1.85 -13.93 0.90
C LEU A 46 -2.99 -13.63 1.89
N CYS A 47 -4.21 -13.34 1.40
CA CYS A 47 -5.34 -13.10 2.27
C CYS A 47 -5.76 -14.35 3.07
N ALA A 48 -5.59 -15.55 2.49
CA ALA A 48 -5.84 -16.81 3.19
C ALA A 48 -4.77 -17.10 4.26
N ARG A 49 -3.50 -16.71 4.01
CA ARG A 49 -2.39 -16.84 4.97
C ARG A 49 -2.50 -15.92 6.17
N ILE A 50 -3.05 -14.72 5.99
CA ILE A 50 -3.39 -13.81 7.10
C ILE A 50 -4.32 -14.54 8.09
N GLY A 51 -5.25 -15.34 7.57
CA GLY A 51 -6.03 -16.31 8.32
C GLY A 51 -7.39 -15.79 8.77
N ASP A 52 -7.98 -16.50 9.73
CA ASP A 52 -9.29 -16.15 10.28
C ASP A 52 -9.20 -14.86 11.13
N VAL A 53 -9.94 -13.84 10.73
CA VAL A 53 -10.06 -12.57 11.47
C VAL A 53 -11.32 -12.50 12.34
N SER A 54 -12.04 -13.62 12.48
CA SER A 54 -13.28 -13.71 13.27
C SER A 54 -13.11 -13.27 14.72
N SER A 55 -11.93 -13.48 15.32
CA SER A 55 -11.63 -13.04 16.68
C SER A 55 -11.43 -11.52 16.81
N LEU A 56 -11.20 -10.84 15.69
CA LEU A 56 -10.99 -9.38 15.64
C LEU A 56 -12.24 -8.64 15.19
N LEU A 57 -13.25 -9.38 14.73
CA LEU A 57 -14.58 -8.87 14.42
C LEU A 57 -15.51 -9.21 15.60
N PRO A 58 -16.57 -8.44 15.86
CA PRO A 58 -17.60 -8.82 16.81
C PRO A 58 -18.05 -10.26 16.50
N LYS A 59 -18.36 -11.07 17.54
CA LYS A 59 -18.89 -12.44 17.41
C LYS A 59 -20.26 -12.43 16.70
N ALA A 60 -20.26 -12.11 15.42
CA ALA A 60 -21.43 -12.02 14.57
C ALA A 60 -21.66 -13.37 13.87
N SER A 61 -20.59 -14.02 13.42
CA SER A 61 -20.61 -15.31 12.75
C SER A 61 -20.06 -16.42 13.65
N ASN A 62 -20.79 -17.53 13.77
CA ASN A 62 -20.28 -18.79 14.33
C ASN A 62 -19.40 -19.54 13.31
N ALA A 63 -18.91 -18.84 12.29
CA ALA A 63 -18.16 -19.36 11.15
C ALA A 63 -16.90 -18.49 10.95
N PRO A 64 -15.79 -19.10 10.50
CA PRO A 64 -14.56 -18.36 10.19
C PRO A 64 -14.84 -17.25 9.20
N VAL A 65 -14.32 -16.05 9.46
CA VAL A 65 -14.44 -14.92 8.54
C VAL A 65 -13.21 -14.91 7.65
N ALA A 66 -13.37 -15.46 6.44
CA ALA A 66 -12.33 -15.47 5.43
C ALA A 66 -12.19 -14.08 4.79
N LEU A 67 -10.96 -13.62 4.63
CA LEU A 67 -10.64 -12.42 3.86
C LEU A 67 -10.81 -12.69 2.36
N THR A 68 -11.49 -11.78 1.67
CA THR A 68 -11.63 -11.83 0.21
C THR A 68 -10.48 -11.07 -0.44
N GLN A 69 -9.74 -11.73 -1.32
CA GLN A 69 -8.62 -11.12 -2.04
C GLN A 69 -9.08 -10.45 -3.33
N VAL A 70 -8.63 -9.21 -3.54
CA VAL A 70 -8.79 -8.46 -4.79
C VAL A 70 -7.44 -7.92 -5.24
N GLY A 71 -7.17 -8.01 -6.55
CA GLY A 71 -5.92 -7.52 -7.15
C GLY A 71 -4.76 -8.52 -7.08
N SER A 72 -3.80 -8.34 -7.98
CA SER A 72 -2.60 -9.19 -8.12
C SER A 72 -1.29 -8.43 -7.91
N THR A 73 -1.29 -7.11 -8.15
CA THR A 73 -0.12 -6.23 -7.97
C THR A 73 -0.23 -5.43 -6.67
N THR A 74 -1.43 -4.95 -6.34
CA THR A 74 -1.82 -4.49 -5.01
C THR A 74 -2.86 -5.48 -4.50
N ILE A 75 -2.58 -6.14 -3.38
CA ILE A 75 -3.49 -7.10 -2.78
C ILE A 75 -4.35 -6.37 -1.77
N ILE A 76 -5.66 -6.44 -1.95
CA ILE A 76 -6.65 -5.95 -1.02
C ILE A 76 -7.35 -7.16 -0.40
N CYS A 77 -7.28 -7.27 0.92
CA CYS A 77 -7.97 -8.29 1.70
C CYS A 77 -9.09 -7.62 2.50
N ASP A 78 -10.34 -7.91 2.16
CA ASP A 78 -11.50 -7.34 2.83
C ASP A 78 -12.28 -8.40 3.61
N ALA A 79 -12.73 -8.04 4.81
CA ALA A 79 -13.66 -8.81 5.61
C ALA A 79 -14.64 -7.88 6.32
N ALA A 80 -15.92 -8.25 6.35
CA ALA A 80 -16.93 -7.54 7.12
C ALA A 80 -17.77 -8.56 7.90
N GLY A 81 -17.98 -8.28 9.18
CA GLY A 81 -18.90 -9.02 10.04
C GLY A 81 -19.99 -8.07 10.52
N SER A 82 -21.24 -8.32 10.16
CA SER A 82 -22.39 -7.61 10.72
C SER A 82 -23.36 -8.61 11.35
N ARG A 83 -23.86 -8.29 12.55
CA ARG A 83 -25.06 -8.94 13.09
C ARG A 83 -26.20 -7.96 12.99
N ALA A 84 -27.21 -8.28 12.19
CA ALA A 84 -28.49 -7.59 12.24
C ALA A 84 -29.26 -8.04 13.50
N GLN A 85 -28.86 -7.53 14.67
CA GLN A 85 -29.74 -7.54 15.85
C GLN A 85 -30.22 -6.12 16.10
N ALA A 86 -31.54 -5.93 16.03
CA ALA A 86 -32.24 -4.64 16.02
C ALA A 86 -32.02 -3.71 17.24
N ARG A 87 -31.10 -4.04 18.15
CA ARG A 87 -30.73 -3.24 19.33
C ARG A 87 -29.22 -3.20 19.64
N ALA A 88 -28.37 -3.86 18.86
CA ALA A 88 -26.92 -3.87 19.08
C ALA A 88 -26.24 -3.52 17.76
N TYR A 89 -25.68 -2.31 17.66
CA TYR A 89 -24.87 -1.84 16.54
C TYR A 89 -23.52 -2.58 16.51
N THR A 90 -23.53 -3.90 16.37
CA THR A 90 -22.32 -4.74 16.34
C THR A 90 -21.96 -5.08 14.90
N ALA A 91 -21.16 -4.21 14.30
CA ALA A 91 -20.55 -4.46 13.00
C ALA A 91 -19.04 -4.21 13.10
N ALA A 92 -18.26 -4.88 12.28
CA ALA A 92 -16.90 -4.45 12.01
C ALA A 92 -16.52 -4.77 10.57
N SER A 93 -15.66 -3.93 10.02
CA SER A 93 -15.07 -4.09 8.71
C SER A 93 -13.56 -3.91 8.82
N VAL A 94 -12.85 -4.80 8.17
CA VAL A 94 -11.40 -4.80 8.03
C VAL A 94 -11.10 -4.72 6.54
N LYS A 95 -10.23 -3.78 6.17
CA LYS A 95 -9.63 -3.70 4.85
C LYS A 95 -8.12 -3.64 5.00
N ILE A 96 -7.41 -4.60 4.41
CA ILE A 96 -5.95 -4.68 4.43
C ILE A 96 -5.48 -4.47 2.99
N THR A 97 -4.74 -3.41 2.74
CA THR A 97 -4.16 -3.10 1.43
C THR A 97 -2.65 -3.28 1.49
N ILE A 98 -2.12 -4.20 0.69
CA ILE A 98 -0.70 -4.57 0.66
C ILE A 98 -0.16 -4.14 -0.70
N THR A 99 0.78 -3.19 -0.67
CA THR A 99 1.37 -2.60 -1.89
C THR A 99 2.87 -2.85 -1.92
N PRO A 100 3.35 -3.78 -2.76
CA PRO A 100 4.77 -3.91 -3.09
C PRO A 100 5.13 -2.81 -4.08
N TYR A 101 6.24 -2.12 -3.84
CA TYR A 101 6.78 -1.12 -4.74
C TYR A 101 7.94 -1.70 -5.54
N GLY A 102 8.01 -1.34 -6.81
CA GLY A 102 9.21 -1.54 -7.63
C GLY A 102 10.17 -0.36 -7.50
N GLY A 103 11.30 -0.48 -8.16
CA GLY A 103 12.16 0.65 -8.44
C GLY A 103 11.43 1.71 -9.27
N GLN A 104 11.97 2.92 -9.27
CA GLN A 104 11.40 4.03 -10.02
C GLN A 104 12.52 4.80 -10.69
N ASP A 105 12.30 5.25 -11.93
CA ASP A 105 13.24 6.15 -12.61
C ASP A 105 13.47 7.43 -11.76
N ALA A 106 14.74 7.76 -11.56
CA ALA A 106 15.18 8.95 -10.82
C ALA A 106 15.50 10.14 -11.74
N GLY A 107 15.31 9.98 -13.05
CA GLY A 107 15.57 10.99 -14.07
C GLY A 107 16.99 10.87 -14.66
N ALA A 108 17.22 11.60 -15.76
CA ALA A 108 18.45 11.51 -16.54
C ALA A 108 19.71 11.71 -15.69
N GLY A 109 20.65 10.76 -15.80
CA GLY A 109 21.94 10.78 -15.11
C GLY A 109 21.92 10.32 -13.65
N ASN A 110 20.76 9.96 -13.08
CA ASN A 110 20.66 9.43 -11.72
C ASN A 110 20.38 7.93 -11.73
N VAL A 111 20.93 7.23 -10.73
CA VAL A 111 20.59 5.82 -10.50
C VAL A 111 19.11 5.68 -10.14
N PRO A 112 18.39 4.67 -10.68
CA PRO A 112 17.00 4.43 -10.31
C PRO A 112 16.80 4.32 -8.81
N PHE A 113 15.66 4.81 -8.32
CA PHE A 113 15.26 4.57 -6.95
C PHE A 113 15.06 3.07 -6.74
N THR A 114 15.63 2.57 -5.65
CA THR A 114 15.39 1.20 -5.21
C THR A 114 13.94 1.02 -4.76
N PRO A 115 13.37 -0.20 -4.84
CA PRO A 115 12.06 -0.53 -4.30
C PRO A 115 11.80 0.00 -2.88
N THR A 116 12.80 -0.13 -2.00
CA THR A 116 12.74 0.35 -0.62
C THR A 116 12.67 1.88 -0.52
N GLN A 117 13.37 2.61 -1.39
CA GLN A 117 13.29 4.07 -1.44
C GLN A 117 11.92 4.54 -1.94
N THR A 118 11.35 3.87 -2.95
CA THR A 118 10.00 4.14 -3.46
C THR A 118 8.95 3.90 -2.36
N ALA A 119 9.03 2.75 -1.67
CA ALA A 119 8.15 2.45 -0.54
C ALA A 119 8.26 3.49 0.58
N LYS A 120 9.50 3.86 0.96
CA LYS A 120 9.75 4.89 1.98
C LYS A 120 9.18 6.25 1.60
N LYS A 121 9.32 6.65 0.34
CA LYS A 121 8.79 7.91 -0.18
C LYS A 121 7.26 7.95 -0.08
N ASN A 122 6.58 6.87 -0.48
CA ASN A 122 5.13 6.76 -0.36
C ASN A 122 4.67 6.73 1.10
N PHE A 123 5.34 5.97 1.96
CA PHE A 123 5.07 5.96 3.40
C PHE A 123 5.23 7.36 4.02
N THR A 124 6.30 8.07 3.67
CA THR A 124 6.60 9.41 4.22
C THR A 124 5.58 10.45 3.80
N ARG A 125 5.08 10.38 2.54
CA ARG A 125 4.05 11.26 1.99
C ARG A 125 2.67 11.11 2.63
N SER A 126 2.38 9.97 3.26
CA SER A 126 1.12 9.78 3.97
C SER A 126 0.95 10.85 5.07
N PRO A 127 -0.22 11.52 5.16
CA PRO A 127 -0.48 12.55 6.16
C PRO A 127 -0.65 11.99 7.58
N MET A 128 -0.73 10.66 7.74
CA MET A 128 -0.88 10.01 9.03
C MET A 128 0.31 10.29 9.96
N LYS A 129 0.05 10.33 11.27
CA LYS A 129 1.06 10.62 12.29
C LYS A 129 1.94 9.41 12.53
N THR A 130 3.25 9.61 12.63
CA THR A 130 4.18 8.53 13.00
C THR A 130 3.88 8.08 14.42
N LEU A 131 3.70 6.77 14.59
CA LEU A 131 3.59 6.16 15.90
C LEU A 131 5.01 5.98 16.45
N ALA A 132 5.38 6.79 17.43
CA ALA A 132 6.72 6.81 18.03
C ALA A 132 6.95 5.69 19.08
N GLU A 133 6.10 4.66 19.09
CA GLU A 133 6.31 3.47 19.91
C GLU A 133 7.53 2.67 19.40
N ASN A 134 8.22 1.95 20.30
CA ASN A 134 9.38 1.11 19.99
C ASN A 134 8.98 -0.13 19.16
N ARG A 135 8.51 0.13 17.94
CA ARG A 135 8.00 -0.87 17.01
C ARG A 135 9.14 -1.37 16.11
N PRO A 136 9.10 -2.66 15.70
CA PRO A 136 10.11 -3.23 14.80
C PRO A 136 10.07 -2.62 13.39
N TYR A 137 8.94 -2.02 13.00
CA TYR A 137 8.72 -1.45 11.68
C TYR A 137 8.20 -0.01 11.76
N PRO A 138 8.64 0.89 10.86
CA PRO A 138 8.07 2.23 10.75
C PRO A 138 6.55 2.17 10.60
N THR A 139 5.85 2.79 11.55
CA THR A 139 4.40 2.74 11.65
C THR A 139 3.85 4.15 11.72
N LYS A 140 2.78 4.42 10.97
CA LYS A 140 1.94 5.59 11.09
C LYS A 140 0.53 5.17 11.47
N ILE A 141 -0.14 5.98 12.25
CA ILE A 141 -1.49 5.71 12.71
C ILE A 141 -2.35 6.97 12.66
N GLU A 142 -3.61 6.77 12.31
CA GLU A 142 -4.65 7.76 12.41
C GLU A 142 -5.88 7.12 13.03
N ARG A 143 -6.53 7.83 13.95
CA ARG A 143 -7.71 7.36 14.66
C ARG A 143 -8.79 8.41 14.49
N THR A 144 -9.94 7.98 14.00
CA THR A 144 -11.09 8.84 13.75
C THR A 144 -12.28 8.26 14.49
N ALA A 145 -12.81 9.04 15.44
CA ALA A 145 -14.08 8.69 16.06
C ALA A 145 -15.20 8.90 15.03
N THR A 146 -16.04 7.88 14.85
CA THR A 146 -17.19 7.91 13.94
C THR A 146 -18.47 7.58 14.73
N GLY A 147 -19.63 7.85 14.13
CA GLY A 147 -20.93 7.55 14.76
C GLY A 147 -21.52 8.66 15.66
N LEU A 148 -22.75 8.42 16.12
CA LEU A 148 -23.61 9.43 16.77
C LEU A 148 -23.16 9.86 18.18
N ALA A 149 -22.25 9.12 18.82
CA ALA A 149 -21.82 9.37 20.20
C ALA A 149 -20.32 9.12 20.46
N GLY A 150 -19.48 9.00 19.42
CA GLY A 150 -18.05 8.66 19.59
C GLY A 150 -17.77 7.23 20.07
N GLU A 151 -18.78 6.36 20.01
CA GLU A 151 -18.71 4.95 20.40
C GLU A 151 -18.11 4.07 19.29
N THR A 152 -17.91 4.61 18.09
CA THR A 152 -17.28 3.92 16.95
C THR A 152 -15.93 4.52 16.67
N TRP A 153 -14.97 3.66 16.36
CA TRP A 153 -13.64 4.06 15.95
C TRP A 153 -13.28 3.45 14.61
N THR A 154 -12.79 4.31 13.72
CA THR A 154 -12.05 3.92 12.53
C THR A 154 -10.57 4.17 12.80
N VAL A 155 -9.76 3.12 12.69
CA VAL A 155 -8.32 3.20 12.84
C VAL A 155 -7.66 2.84 11.51
N HIS A 156 -6.81 3.74 11.05
CA HIS A 156 -5.93 3.53 9.90
C HIS A 156 -4.51 3.29 10.42
N ALA A 157 -3.98 2.10 10.18
CA ALA A 157 -2.59 1.76 10.49
C ALA A 157 -1.82 1.58 9.18
N LEU A 158 -0.72 2.30 9.03
CA LEU A 158 0.17 2.19 7.89
C LEU A 158 1.53 1.70 8.39
N VAL A 159 2.00 0.56 7.90
CA VAL A 159 3.28 -0.02 8.29
C VAL A 159 4.12 -0.26 7.05
N GLN A 160 5.38 0.16 7.11
CA GLN A 160 6.34 -0.06 6.04
C GLN A 160 7.34 -1.15 6.43
N ARG A 161 7.61 -2.09 5.52
CA ARG A 161 8.75 -2.99 5.61
C ARG A 161 9.41 -3.17 4.25
N ALA A 162 10.69 -2.83 4.17
CA ALA A 162 11.48 -2.91 2.94
C ALA A 162 10.77 -2.20 1.75
N ASP A 163 10.43 -2.94 0.71
CA ASP A 163 9.74 -2.52 -0.51
C ASP A 163 8.21 -2.55 -0.41
N THR A 164 7.64 -3.00 0.71
CA THR A 164 6.20 -3.17 0.88
C THR A 164 5.63 -2.17 1.88
N VAL A 165 4.46 -1.63 1.57
CA VAL A 165 3.65 -0.83 2.49
C VAL A 165 2.31 -1.53 2.70
N VAL A 166 1.95 -1.72 3.96
CA VAL A 166 0.67 -2.31 4.38
C VAL A 166 -0.17 -1.23 5.05
N GLN A 167 -1.37 -1.04 4.54
CA GLN A 167 -2.40 -0.20 5.16
C GLN A 167 -3.51 -1.10 5.68
N VAL A 168 -3.91 -0.91 6.93
CA VAL A 168 -5.05 -1.57 7.56
C VAL A 168 -6.04 -0.51 7.96
N ASP A 169 -7.25 -0.60 7.41
CA ASP A 169 -8.40 0.19 7.81
C ASP A 169 -9.32 -0.71 8.63
N TYR A 170 -9.34 -0.48 9.95
CA TYR A 170 -10.19 -1.20 10.88
C TYR A 170 -11.32 -0.28 11.34
N THR A 171 -12.56 -0.71 11.15
CA THR A 171 -13.73 -0.01 11.69
C THR A 171 -14.57 -0.99 12.47
N ALA A 172 -14.89 -0.68 13.72
CA ALA A 172 -15.79 -1.51 14.53
C ALA A 172 -16.74 -0.67 15.37
N TYR A 173 -17.94 -1.23 15.56
CA TYR A 173 -19.08 -0.64 16.24
C TYR A 173 -19.51 -1.57 17.38
N PRO A 174 -19.69 -1.09 18.63
CA PRO A 174 -18.81 -0.17 19.33
C PRO A 174 -17.49 -0.84 19.77
N VAL A 175 -16.40 -0.08 19.85
CA VAL A 175 -15.07 -0.59 20.26
C VAL A 175 -14.27 0.47 21.00
N ASP A 176 -13.43 0.06 21.95
CA ASP A 176 -12.46 0.96 22.58
C ASP A 176 -11.35 1.35 21.58
N PRO A 177 -10.91 2.63 21.53
CA PRO A 177 -9.89 3.09 20.59
C PRO A 177 -8.56 2.34 20.69
N ASP A 178 -8.14 1.94 21.90
CA ASP A 178 -6.86 1.26 22.11
C ASP A 178 -6.96 -0.21 21.66
N VAL A 179 -8.14 -0.83 21.83
CA VAL A 179 -8.42 -2.18 21.33
C VAL A 179 -8.45 -2.18 19.79
N ALA A 180 -9.12 -1.21 19.18
CA ALA A 180 -9.15 -1.05 17.72
C ALA A 180 -7.74 -0.80 17.15
N GLN A 181 -6.94 0.01 17.82
CA GLN A 181 -5.55 0.24 17.45
C GLN A 181 -4.71 -1.04 17.54
N LYS A 182 -4.78 -1.78 18.65
CA LYS A 182 -4.05 -3.04 18.79
C LYS A 182 -4.47 -4.06 17.72
N ALA A 183 -5.76 -4.14 17.39
CA ALA A 183 -6.25 -5.01 16.32
C ALA A 183 -5.69 -4.61 14.95
N ALA A 184 -5.75 -3.32 14.59
CA ALA A 184 -5.21 -2.82 13.33
C ALA A 184 -3.69 -3.07 13.20
N LEU A 185 -2.94 -2.84 14.28
CA LEU A 185 -1.48 -3.07 14.32
C LEU A 185 -1.13 -4.57 14.21
N ALA A 186 -1.85 -5.44 14.92
CA ALA A 186 -1.63 -6.88 14.85
C ALA A 186 -1.91 -7.44 13.44
N LEU A 187 -2.97 -6.94 12.78
CA LEU A 187 -3.28 -7.28 11.39
C LEU A 187 -2.18 -6.80 10.43
N ALA A 188 -1.69 -5.57 10.63
CA ALA A 188 -0.62 -5.02 9.80
C ALA A 188 0.67 -5.84 9.92
N ASP A 189 1.04 -6.23 11.15
CA ASP A 189 2.23 -7.06 11.40
C ASP A 189 2.09 -8.46 10.81
N ARG A 190 0.90 -9.06 10.93
CA ARG A 190 0.60 -10.36 10.33
C ARG A 190 0.69 -10.30 8.81
N ALA A 191 0.10 -9.29 8.18
CA ALA A 191 0.16 -9.08 6.74
C ALA A 191 1.60 -8.85 6.25
N ILE A 192 2.43 -8.13 7.01
CA ILE A 192 3.85 -7.95 6.73
C ILE A 192 4.66 -9.24 6.86
N TRP A 193 4.28 -10.09 7.80
CA TRP A 193 4.92 -11.38 7.99
C TRP A 193 4.60 -12.33 6.83
N GLU A 194 3.32 -12.41 6.44
CA GLU A 194 2.85 -13.30 5.38
C GLU A 194 3.17 -12.80 3.97
N SER A 195 3.53 -11.51 3.80
CA SER A 195 4.02 -10.97 2.54
C SER A 195 5.49 -11.26 2.26
N LYS A 196 6.18 -11.99 3.15
CA LYS A 196 7.55 -12.51 2.91
C LYS A 196 7.59 -13.53 1.80
#